data_AF-A0A6N2I1M8-F1
#
_entry.id   AF-A0A6N2I1M8-F1
#
_cell.length_a   1.000
_cell.length_b   1.000
_cell.length_c   1.000
_cell.angle_alpha   90.00
_cell.angle_beta   90.00
_cell.angle_gamma   90.00
#
_symmetry.space_group_name_H-M   'P 1'
#
loop_
_entity.id
_entity.type
_entity.pdbx_description
1 polymer ?
#
loop_
_entity_poly.entity_id
_entity_poly.type
_entity_poly.pdbx_seq_one_letter_code
_entity_poly.pdbx_strand_id
1 'polypeptide(L)'
;MRWVGAASGLAVNALVSFSPEPDVDLLYGFPVFGLCVMGGVFAADVVARPSPGRLRVAEVAPRRIRDHLPRLLTAALVTQAVVLTVLLIVAAATGSEDADGRAGRALSVTCPKGTQLLSPWPGPYYAWPTLGGLALGTVACALLLRHVTARRGSDDQRRTSVRAAVGAWGVVVTAPLFAVSLTMGAAVLSMSCAGGMKSVALWGLAVTALTSALTASHCLGVLLLPQAYIKARP
;
A
#
# COMPACT_ATOMS: atom_id res chain seq x y z
N MET A 1 10.26 8.03 -17.49
CA MET A 1 8.85 7.90 -17.09
C MET A 1 8.61 7.27 -15.70
N ARG A 2 9.57 6.55 -15.08
CA ARG A 2 9.35 5.88 -13.77
C ARG A 2 9.01 6.80 -12.58
N TRP A 3 9.52 8.03 -12.60
CA TRP A 3 9.22 9.04 -11.58
C TRP A 3 7.84 9.69 -11.76
N VAL A 4 7.21 9.55 -12.93
CA VAL A 4 5.96 10.26 -13.25
C VAL A 4 4.81 9.76 -12.37
N GLY A 5 4.74 8.47 -12.05
CA GLY A 5 3.71 7.93 -11.13
C GLY A 5 3.86 8.42 -9.69
N ALA A 6 5.09 8.44 -9.18
CA ALA A 6 5.38 8.93 -7.82
C ALA A 6 5.24 10.46 -7.73
N ALA A 7 5.72 11.20 -8.74
CA ALA A 7 5.61 12.65 -8.80
C ALA A 7 4.17 13.11 -9.03
N SER A 8 3.40 12.41 -9.87
CA SER A 8 1.96 12.70 -10.02
C SER A 8 1.17 12.34 -8.76
N GLY A 9 1.48 11.23 -8.09
CA GLY A 9 0.89 10.90 -6.80
C GLY A 9 1.18 11.96 -5.74
N LEU A 10 2.43 12.44 -5.66
CA LEU A 10 2.80 13.52 -4.74
C LEU A 10 2.12 14.84 -5.11
N ALA A 11 2.06 15.18 -6.40
CA ALA A 11 1.42 16.40 -6.89
C ALA A 11 -0.09 16.38 -6.65
N VAL A 12 -0.78 15.28 -6.96
CA VAL A 12 -2.21 15.11 -6.68
C VAL A 12 -2.46 15.23 -5.18
N ASN A 13 -1.65 14.59 -4.35
CA ASN A 13 -1.81 14.65 -2.90
C ASN A 13 -1.48 16.03 -2.31
N ALA A 14 -0.70 16.86 -3.00
CA ALA A 14 -0.36 18.22 -2.57
C ALA A 14 -1.31 19.28 -3.12
N LEU A 15 -1.99 19.01 -4.24
CA LEU A 15 -2.81 19.98 -4.98
C LEU A 15 -4.32 19.71 -4.86
N VAL A 16 -4.72 18.48 -4.56
CA VAL A 16 -6.13 18.09 -4.42
C VAL A 16 -6.42 17.95 -2.94
N SER A 17 -7.25 18.86 -2.43
CA SER A 17 -7.87 18.68 -1.13
C SER A 17 -9.16 17.88 -1.34
N PHE A 18 -9.17 16.63 -0.88
CA PHE A 18 -10.28 15.70 -1.04
C PHE A 18 -11.45 16.04 -0.11
N SER A 19 -11.17 16.77 0.98
CA SER A 19 -12.15 17.22 1.96
C SER A 19 -11.64 18.48 2.65
N PRO A 20 -12.52 19.41 3.05
CA PRO A 20 -12.14 20.52 3.94
C PRO A 20 -11.66 20.06 5.33
N GLU A 21 -11.86 18.78 5.66
CA GLU A 21 -11.46 18.19 6.94
C GLU A 21 -10.06 17.56 6.84
N PRO A 22 -9.09 18.00 7.66
CA PRO A 22 -7.68 17.65 7.49
C PRO A 22 -7.38 16.16 7.77
N ASP A 23 -8.17 15.52 8.62
CA ASP A 23 -8.08 14.08 8.93
C ASP A 23 -8.52 13.22 7.75
N VAL A 24 -9.58 13.64 7.04
CA VAL A 24 -10.08 12.97 5.83
C VAL A 24 -9.06 13.12 4.71
N ASP A 25 -8.54 14.33 4.52
CA ASP A 25 -7.56 14.63 3.46
C ASP A 25 -6.29 13.78 3.63
N LEU A 26 -5.78 13.67 4.85
CA LEU A 26 -4.63 12.85 5.17
C LEU A 26 -4.88 11.35 4.92
N LEU A 27 -6.02 10.81 5.38
CA LEU A 27 -6.36 9.39 5.25
C LEU A 27 -6.64 8.97 3.80
N TYR A 28 -7.18 9.86 2.98
CA TYR A 28 -7.46 9.61 1.56
C TYR A 28 -6.21 9.78 0.70
N GLY A 29 -5.26 10.61 1.13
CA GLY A 29 -4.03 10.88 0.40
C GLY A 29 -3.14 9.65 0.20
N PHE A 30 -3.01 8.78 1.21
CA PHE A 30 -2.19 7.57 1.13
C PHE A 30 -2.66 6.54 0.08
N PRO A 31 -3.94 6.13 0.03
CA PRO A 31 -4.43 5.24 -1.02
C PRO A 31 -4.37 5.89 -2.41
N VAL A 32 -4.65 7.19 -2.53
CA VAL A 32 -4.51 7.91 -3.81
C VAL A 32 -3.06 7.90 -4.29
N PHE A 33 -2.11 8.21 -3.42
CA PHE A 33 -0.68 8.14 -3.74
C PHE A 33 -0.30 6.74 -4.25
N GLY A 34 -0.72 5.68 -3.56
CA GLY A 34 -0.49 4.30 -3.99
C GLY A 34 -1.07 4.01 -5.38
N LEU A 35 -2.30 4.45 -5.65
CA LEU A 35 -2.95 4.28 -6.94
C LEU A 35 -2.24 5.03 -8.07
N CYS A 36 -1.78 6.26 -7.83
CA CYS A 36 -1.00 7.03 -8.81
C CYS A 36 0.33 6.35 -9.13
N VAL A 37 1.02 5.81 -8.13
CA VAL A 37 2.25 5.04 -8.32
C VAL A 37 1.97 3.81 -9.19
N MET A 38 0.92 3.05 -8.89
CA MET A 38 0.49 1.90 -9.69
C MET A 38 0.11 2.29 -11.12
N GLY A 39 -0.67 3.35 -11.29
CA GLY A 39 -1.09 3.87 -12.59
C GLY A 39 0.10 4.29 -13.45
N GLY A 40 1.09 4.95 -12.87
CA GLY A 40 2.33 5.31 -13.57
C GLY A 40 3.14 4.11 -14.02
N VAL A 41 3.19 3.03 -13.21
CA VAL A 41 3.84 1.77 -13.61
C VAL A 41 3.09 1.08 -14.73
N PHE A 42 1.75 1.06 -14.66
CA PHE A 42 0.90 0.49 -15.71
C PHE A 42 1.08 1.25 -17.04
N ALA A 43 1.01 2.58 -17.00
CA ALA A 43 1.24 3.42 -18.17
C ALA A 43 2.64 3.21 -18.76
N ALA A 44 3.68 3.12 -17.92
CA ALA A 44 5.03 2.86 -18.38
C ALA A 44 5.17 1.49 -19.07
N ASP A 45 4.49 0.44 -18.59
CA ASP A 45 4.51 -0.90 -19.20
C ASP A 45 3.75 -0.96 -20.54
N VAL A 46 2.62 -0.24 -20.63
CA VAL A 46 1.84 -0.12 -21.88
C VAL A 46 2.60 0.67 -22.94
N VAL A 47 3.24 1.78 -22.54
CA VAL A 47 3.97 2.69 -23.44
C VAL A 47 5.34 2.15 -23.84
N ALA A 48 5.98 1.33 -23.01
CA ALA A 48 7.27 0.72 -23.34
C ALA A 48 7.18 -0.09 -24.63
N ARG A 49 7.70 0.48 -25.73
CA ARG A 49 7.80 -0.20 -27.02
C ARG A 49 8.77 -1.38 -26.89
N PRO A 50 8.44 -2.55 -27.47
CA PRO A 50 9.38 -3.66 -27.52
C PRO A 50 10.66 -3.22 -28.24
N SER A 51 11.81 -3.36 -27.58
CA SER A 51 13.10 -3.12 -28.22
C SER A 51 13.28 -4.13 -29.35
N PRO A 52 13.43 -3.68 -30.61
CA PRO A 52 13.76 -4.58 -31.71
C PRO A 52 15.26 -4.88 -31.62
N GLY A 53 15.60 -6.10 -31.20
CA GLY A 53 16.92 -6.67 -31.49
C GLY A 53 17.72 -7.14 -30.28
N ARG A 54 17.79 -8.47 -30.13
CA ARG A 54 19.06 -9.20 -30.04
C ARG A 54 18.79 -10.70 -30.26
N LEU A 55 19.73 -11.35 -30.93
CA LEU A 55 19.67 -12.71 -31.44
C LEU A 55 19.12 -13.72 -30.43
N ARG A 56 18.20 -14.55 -30.93
CA ARG A 56 17.50 -15.61 -30.20
C ARG A 56 18.45 -16.77 -29.91
N VAL A 57 18.75 -17.00 -28.63
CA VAL A 57 19.09 -18.34 -28.16
C VAL A 57 17.82 -18.90 -27.55
N ALA A 58 17.26 -19.91 -28.21
CA ALA A 58 16.07 -20.61 -27.76
C ALA A 58 16.45 -21.61 -26.67
N GLU A 59 16.53 -21.14 -25.43
CA GLU A 59 16.70 -22.03 -24.28
C GLU A 59 15.31 -22.44 -23.77
N VAL A 60 14.93 -23.68 -24.06
CA VAL A 60 13.66 -24.28 -23.62
C VAL A 60 13.84 -24.79 -22.20
N ALA A 61 13.58 -23.91 -21.23
CA ALA A 61 13.37 -24.32 -19.84
C ALA A 61 11.88 -24.14 -19.48
N PRO A 62 11.24 -25.08 -18.77
CA PRO A 62 9.89 -24.91 -18.26
C PRO A 62 9.89 -23.79 -17.19
N ARG A 63 9.61 -22.55 -17.60
CA ARG A 63 9.72 -21.36 -16.75
C ARG A 63 8.42 -21.09 -15.99
N ARG A 64 8.41 -21.33 -14.68
CA ARG A 64 7.31 -20.93 -13.78
C ARG A 64 7.51 -19.48 -13.33
N ILE A 65 6.44 -18.70 -13.39
CA ILE A 65 6.37 -17.31 -12.88
C ILE A 65 6.85 -17.20 -11.42
N ARG A 66 6.64 -18.27 -10.63
CA ARG A 66 7.09 -18.41 -9.24
C ARG A 66 8.61 -18.34 -9.05
N ASP A 67 9.40 -18.48 -10.11
CA ASP A 67 10.86 -18.42 -10.05
C ASP A 67 11.37 -17.00 -10.26
N HIS A 68 10.50 -16.07 -10.68
CA HIS A 68 10.84 -14.67 -10.92
C HIS A 68 10.28 -13.74 -9.84
N LEU A 69 9.31 -14.21 -9.06
CA LEU A 69 8.75 -13.50 -7.92
C LEU A 69 9.70 -13.59 -6.71
N PRO A 70 10.01 -12.46 -6.04
CA PRO A 70 10.67 -12.50 -4.73
C PRO A 70 9.69 -13.10 -3.71
N ARG A 71 9.75 -14.42 -3.51
CA ARG A 71 8.78 -15.19 -2.71
C ARG A 71 8.61 -14.63 -1.30
N LEU A 72 9.71 -14.24 -0.66
CA LEU A 72 9.69 -13.63 0.67
C LEU A 72 8.98 -12.27 0.68
N LEU A 73 9.29 -11.40 -0.29
CA LEU A 73 8.65 -10.07 -0.39
C LEU A 73 7.16 -10.20 -0.68
N THR A 74 6.79 -11.08 -1.62
CA THR A 74 5.38 -11.31 -1.97
C THR A 74 4.60 -11.89 -0.80
N ALA A 75 5.16 -12.85 -0.06
CA ALA A 75 4.56 -13.37 1.16
C ALA A 75 4.40 -12.25 2.21
N ALA A 76 5.43 -11.42 2.43
CA ALA A 76 5.36 -10.30 3.37
C ALA A 76 4.26 -9.29 3.00
N LEU A 77 4.16 -8.91 1.72
CA LEU A 77 3.13 -7.99 1.23
C LEU A 77 1.71 -8.58 1.35
N VAL A 78 1.54 -9.88 1.07
CA VAL A 78 0.26 -10.58 1.30
C VAL A 78 -0.10 -10.56 2.78
N THR A 79 0.84 -10.87 3.67
CA THR A 79 0.62 -10.79 5.12
C THR A 79 0.22 -9.39 5.54
N GLN A 80 0.88 -8.35 5.03
CA GLN A 80 0.53 -6.96 5.32
C GLN A 80 -0.85 -6.57 4.79
N ALA A 81 -1.25 -7.06 3.61
CA ALA A 81 -2.59 -6.83 3.08
C ALA A 81 -3.68 -7.50 3.95
N VAL A 82 -3.41 -8.70 4.46
CA VAL A 82 -4.29 -9.38 5.42
C VAL A 82 -4.38 -8.60 6.72
N VAL A 83 -3.25 -8.16 7.28
CA VAL A 83 -3.22 -7.33 8.51
C VAL A 83 -3.99 -6.03 8.31
N LEU A 84 -3.80 -5.34 7.18
CA LEU A 84 -4.57 -4.14 6.83
C LEU A 84 -6.08 -4.43 6.83
N THR A 85 -6.49 -5.52 6.18
CA THR A 85 -7.90 -5.91 6.11
C THR A 85 -8.47 -6.19 7.51
N VAL A 86 -7.73 -6.90 8.35
CA VAL A 86 -8.11 -7.18 9.74
C VAL A 86 -8.24 -5.89 10.55
N LEU A 87 -7.27 -4.98 10.45
CA LEU A 87 -7.34 -3.69 11.14
C LEU A 87 -8.55 -2.85 10.69
N LEU A 88 -8.87 -2.85 9.40
CA LEU A 88 -10.06 -2.16 8.88
C LEU A 88 -11.36 -2.80 9.37
N ILE A 89 -11.43 -4.14 9.47
CA ILE A 89 -12.58 -4.83 10.06
C ILE A 89 -12.74 -4.47 11.54
N VAL A 90 -11.63 -4.47 12.30
CA VAL A 90 -11.64 -4.05 13.71
C VAL A 90 -12.11 -2.61 13.82
N ALA A 91 -11.54 -1.70 13.03
CA ALA A 91 -11.91 -0.29 13.05
C ALA A 91 -13.37 -0.07 12.64
N ALA A 92 -13.88 -0.83 11.68
CA ALA A 92 -15.29 -0.81 11.28
C ALA A 92 -16.21 -1.30 12.40
N ALA A 93 -15.85 -2.41 13.06
CA ALA A 93 -16.64 -3.02 14.13
C ALA A 93 -16.66 -2.18 15.41
N THR A 94 -15.60 -1.42 15.70
CA THR A 94 -15.52 -0.55 16.88
C THR A 94 -15.83 0.92 16.58
N GLY A 95 -16.16 1.24 15.33
CA GLY A 95 -16.50 2.60 14.92
C GLY A 95 -17.84 3.04 15.47
N SER A 96 -17.88 4.22 16.09
CA SER A 96 -19.08 4.90 16.54
C SER A 96 -19.32 6.19 15.75
N GLU A 97 -20.48 6.79 15.97
CA GLU A 97 -20.76 8.16 15.52
C GLU A 97 -19.77 9.14 16.17
N ASP A 98 -19.42 10.19 15.43
CA ASP A 98 -18.64 11.29 15.97
C ASP A 98 -19.53 12.33 16.70
N ALA A 99 -18.92 13.43 17.18
CA ALA A 99 -19.64 14.49 17.89
C ALA A 99 -20.72 15.18 17.04
N ASP A 100 -20.60 15.09 15.71
CA ASP A 100 -21.56 15.64 14.74
C ASP A 100 -22.58 14.59 14.27
N GLY A 101 -22.62 13.40 14.90
CA GLY A 101 -23.53 12.31 14.56
C GLY A 101 -23.14 11.52 13.31
N ARG A 102 -21.91 11.66 12.81
CA ARG A 102 -21.46 10.98 11.58
C ARG A 102 -20.93 9.60 11.91
N ALA A 103 -21.59 8.58 11.38
CA ALA A 103 -21.33 7.18 11.68
C ALA A 103 -19.90 6.74 11.31
N GLY A 104 -19.26 6.01 12.22
CA GLY A 104 -18.04 5.27 11.94
C GLY A 104 -16.77 6.11 11.83
N ARG A 105 -16.77 7.31 12.41
CA ARG A 105 -15.64 8.26 12.38
C ARG A 105 -14.93 8.41 13.72
N ALA A 106 -15.54 7.93 14.80
CA ALA A 106 -14.94 7.96 16.13
C ALA A 106 -14.90 6.58 16.76
N LEU A 107 -14.16 6.46 17.86
CA LEU A 107 -14.15 5.31 18.75
C LEU A 107 -14.76 5.76 20.08
N SER A 108 -15.89 5.17 20.45
CA SER A 108 -16.54 5.38 21.75
C SER A 108 -16.06 4.34 22.74
N VAL A 109 -15.48 4.79 23.86
CA VAL A 109 -14.94 3.92 24.92
C VAL A 109 -15.53 4.37 26.25
N THR A 110 -16.18 3.46 26.96
CA THR A 110 -16.69 3.73 28.31
C THR A 110 -15.59 3.49 29.35
N CYS A 111 -15.15 4.58 29.99
CA CYS A 111 -14.21 4.56 31.11
C CYS A 111 -14.93 4.71 32.45
N PRO A 112 -14.27 4.37 33.59
CA PRO A 112 -14.81 4.67 34.92
C PRO A 112 -15.13 6.16 35.15
N LYS A 113 -14.44 7.06 34.42
CA LYS A 113 -14.66 8.51 34.46
C LYS A 113 -15.70 9.02 33.43
N GLY A 114 -16.39 8.12 32.73
CA GLY A 114 -17.36 8.43 31.69
C GLY A 114 -16.95 7.93 30.30
N THR A 115 -17.83 8.15 29.32
CA THR A 115 -17.59 7.77 27.92
C THR A 115 -16.68 8.78 27.24
N GLN A 116 -15.61 8.28 26.63
CA GLN A 116 -14.68 9.07 25.83
C GLN A 116 -14.92 8.79 24.35
N LEU A 117 -14.93 9.86 23.55
CA LEU A 117 -15.10 9.79 22.12
C LEU A 117 -13.78 10.20 21.45
N LEU A 118 -13.18 9.29 20.69
CA LEU A 118 -11.84 9.45 20.14
C LEU A 118 -11.92 9.52 18.62
N SER A 119 -11.55 10.65 18.04
CA SER A 119 -11.55 10.91 16.60
C SER A 119 -10.19 11.48 16.19
N PRO A 120 -9.66 11.17 14.99
CA PRO A 120 -10.25 10.33 13.94
C PRO A 120 -10.03 8.83 14.18
N TRP A 121 -11.09 8.04 14.01
CA TRP A 121 -11.02 6.58 14.00
C TRP A 121 -11.18 6.07 12.57
N PRO A 122 -10.32 5.17 12.06
CA PRO A 122 -10.35 4.71 10.67
C PRO A 122 -11.47 3.68 10.43
N GLY A 123 -12.69 4.00 10.86
CA GLY A 123 -13.88 3.18 10.67
C GLY A 123 -14.38 3.20 9.22
N PRO A 124 -15.62 2.75 8.97
CA PRO A 124 -16.15 2.48 7.63
C PRO A 124 -16.03 3.66 6.66
N TYR A 125 -16.19 4.89 7.16
CA TYR A 125 -16.07 6.11 6.38
C TYR A 125 -14.70 6.25 5.71
N TYR A 126 -13.61 5.95 6.43
CA TYR A 126 -12.23 6.01 5.91
C TYR A 126 -11.74 4.67 5.34
N ALA A 127 -12.40 3.56 5.70
CA ALA A 127 -12.04 2.22 5.24
C ALA A 127 -12.39 2.01 3.76
N TRP A 128 -13.47 2.61 3.27
CA TRP A 128 -13.97 2.37 1.91
C TRP A 128 -12.98 2.76 0.80
N PRO A 129 -12.38 3.97 0.80
CA PRO A 129 -11.33 4.33 -0.17
C PRO A 129 -10.13 3.39 -0.10
N THR A 130 -9.75 2.97 1.11
CA THR A 130 -8.61 2.07 1.32
C THR A 130 -8.89 0.68 0.72
N LEU A 131 -10.07 0.12 0.97
CA LEU A 131 -10.50 -1.16 0.40
C LEU A 131 -10.64 -1.07 -1.13
N GLY A 132 -11.24 0.01 -1.64
CA GLY A 132 -11.35 0.27 -3.08
C GLY A 132 -9.98 0.36 -3.75
N GLY A 133 -9.06 1.12 -3.17
CA GLY A 133 -7.68 1.24 -3.65
C GLY A 133 -6.91 -0.08 -3.61
N LEU A 134 -7.06 -0.87 -2.55
CA LEU A 134 -6.46 -2.20 -2.44
C LEU A 134 -7.02 -3.17 -3.49
N ALA A 135 -8.34 -3.19 -3.70
CA ALA A 135 -8.99 -4.01 -4.72
C ALA A 135 -8.54 -3.61 -6.14
N LEU A 136 -8.54 -2.32 -6.45
CA LEU A 136 -8.06 -1.83 -7.75
C LEU A 136 -6.57 -2.12 -7.97
N GLY A 137 -5.73 -1.88 -6.96
CA GLY A 137 -4.30 -2.15 -7.02
C GLY A 137 -3.97 -3.64 -7.18
N THR A 138 -4.70 -4.53 -6.48
CA THR A 138 -4.53 -5.99 -6.63
C THR A 138 -4.94 -6.46 -8.03
N VAL A 139 -6.08 -6.01 -8.54
CA VAL A 139 -6.54 -6.32 -9.91
C VAL A 139 -5.54 -5.80 -10.95
N ALA A 140 -5.08 -4.55 -10.83
CA ALA A 140 -4.09 -3.98 -11.74
C ALA A 140 -2.76 -4.75 -11.70
N CYS A 141 -2.30 -5.18 -10.52
CA CYS A 141 -1.11 -6.01 -10.39
C CYS A 141 -1.29 -7.36 -11.07
N ALA A 142 -2.43 -8.03 -10.86
CA ALA A 142 -2.73 -9.31 -11.50
C ALA A 142 -2.79 -9.19 -13.03
N LEU A 143 -3.38 -8.12 -13.55
CA LEU A 143 -3.44 -7.84 -14.99
C LEU A 143 -2.05 -7.59 -15.57
N LEU A 144 -1.20 -6.81 -14.89
CA LEU A 144 0.20 -6.59 -15.31
C LEU A 144 0.98 -7.91 -15.35
N LEU A 145 0.87 -8.74 -14.31
CA LEU A 145 1.52 -10.05 -14.29
C LEU A 145 1.01 -10.96 -15.41
N ARG A 146 -0.29 -10.97 -15.68
CA ARG A 146 -0.87 -11.72 -16.81
C ARG A 146 -0.37 -11.21 -18.16
N HIS A 147 -0.25 -9.89 -18.32
CA HIS A 147 0.22 -9.27 -19.55
C HIS A 147 1.69 -9.55 -19.84
N VAL A 148 2.55 -9.43 -18.82
CA VAL A 148 3.99 -9.72 -18.91
C VAL A 148 4.25 -11.19 -19.27
N THR A 149 3.39 -12.10 -18.80
CA THR A 149 3.52 -13.53 -19.04
C THR A 149 3.02 -13.94 -20.42
N ALA A 150 1.96 -13.28 -20.92
CA ALA A 150 1.46 -13.45 -22.27
C ALA A 150 2.39 -12.86 -23.35
N ARG A 151 3.10 -11.75 -23.07
CA ARG A 151 4.04 -11.14 -24.02
C ARG A 151 5.30 -11.97 -24.22
N ARG A 152 5.72 -12.19 -25.47
CA ARG A 152 7.06 -12.71 -25.80
C ARG A 152 8.11 -11.63 -25.53
N GLY A 153 9.04 -11.87 -24.61
CA GLY A 153 10.12 -10.95 -24.24
C GLY A 153 11.28 -11.69 -23.58
N SER A 154 12.44 -11.05 -23.46
CA SER A 154 13.59 -11.62 -22.76
C SER A 154 13.30 -11.78 -21.26
N ASP A 155 13.94 -12.76 -20.62
CA ASP A 155 13.74 -13.03 -19.18
C ASP A 155 14.11 -11.84 -18.30
N ASP A 156 15.17 -11.10 -18.66
CA ASP A 156 15.59 -9.88 -17.95
C ASP A 156 14.48 -8.81 -17.95
N GLN A 157 13.80 -8.62 -19.10
CA GLN A 157 12.68 -7.68 -19.22
C GLN A 157 11.46 -8.15 -18.42
N ARG A 158 11.17 -9.45 -18.41
CA ARG A 158 10.09 -10.02 -17.60
C ARG A 158 10.35 -9.85 -16.11
N ARG A 159 11.57 -10.16 -15.65
CA ARG A 159 11.96 -10.07 -14.24
C ARG A 159 11.88 -8.65 -13.70
N THR A 160 12.32 -7.67 -14.48
CA THR A 160 12.23 -6.24 -14.12
C THR A 160 10.78 -5.75 -14.07
N SER A 161 9.94 -6.17 -15.02
CA SER A 161 8.52 -5.79 -15.06
C SER A 161 7.74 -6.42 -13.90
N VAL A 162 7.98 -7.71 -13.59
CA VAL A 162 7.39 -8.40 -12.43
C VAL A 162 7.77 -7.70 -11.12
N ARG A 163 9.06 -7.34 -10.94
CA ARG A 163 9.51 -6.61 -9.74
C ARG A 163 8.86 -5.23 -9.62
N ALA A 164 8.69 -4.51 -10.74
CA ALA A 164 8.04 -3.21 -10.73
C ALA A 164 6.55 -3.33 -10.37
N ALA A 165 5.83 -4.30 -10.93
CA ALA A 165 4.43 -4.56 -10.60
C ALA A 165 4.23 -4.94 -9.13
N VAL A 166 5.10 -5.80 -8.59
CA VAL A 166 5.06 -6.20 -7.16
C VAL A 166 5.45 -5.03 -6.26
N GLY A 167 6.47 -4.24 -6.62
CA GLY A 167 6.87 -3.07 -5.84
C GLY A 167 5.77 -2.02 -5.77
N ALA A 168 5.10 -1.74 -6.89
CA ALA A 168 4.01 -0.78 -6.93
C ALA A 168 2.77 -1.28 -6.16
N TRP A 169 2.44 -2.57 -6.26
CA TRP A 169 1.42 -3.17 -5.40
C TRP A 169 1.80 -3.08 -3.92
N GLY A 170 3.08 -3.27 -3.59
CA GLY A 170 3.60 -3.07 -2.25
C GLY A 170 3.28 -1.69 -1.70
N VAL A 171 3.52 -0.63 -2.47
CA VAL A 171 3.18 0.75 -2.06
C VAL A 171 1.68 0.92 -1.76
N VAL A 172 0.81 0.34 -2.60
CA VAL A 172 -0.66 0.36 -2.38
C VAL A 172 -1.07 -0.31 -1.08
N VAL A 173 -0.36 -1.36 -0.65
CA VAL A 173 -0.65 -2.07 0.59
C VAL A 173 -0.06 -1.36 1.80
N THR A 174 1.22 -1.00 1.73
CA THR A 174 2.00 -0.56 2.89
C THR A 174 1.68 0.87 3.30
N ALA A 175 1.34 1.76 2.35
CA ALA A 175 1.04 3.15 2.67
C ALA A 175 -0.27 3.30 3.48
N PRO A 176 -1.40 2.67 3.09
CA PRO A 176 -2.60 2.70 3.92
C PRO A 176 -2.43 1.92 5.24
N LEU A 177 -1.68 0.81 5.24
CA LEU A 177 -1.39 0.08 6.48
C LEU A 177 -0.65 0.95 7.51
N PHE A 178 0.31 1.74 7.05
CA PHE A 178 1.02 2.71 7.90
C PHE A 178 0.05 3.76 8.48
N ALA A 179 -0.77 4.37 7.64
CA ALA A 179 -1.72 5.41 8.04
C ALA A 179 -2.77 4.88 9.03
N VAL A 180 -3.37 3.72 8.76
CA VAL A 180 -4.34 3.06 9.65
C VAL A 180 -3.68 2.70 10.99
N SER A 181 -2.47 2.15 10.97
CA SER A 181 -1.76 1.78 12.21
C SER A 181 -1.46 2.99 13.09
N LEU A 182 -1.02 4.10 12.47
CA LEU A 182 -0.74 5.36 13.18
C LEU A 182 -1.99 5.99 13.77
N THR A 183 -3.08 6.07 13.00
CA THR A 183 -4.34 6.67 13.46
C THR A 183 -4.97 5.87 14.59
N MET A 184 -5.05 4.54 14.46
CA MET A 184 -5.47 3.67 15.57
C MET A 184 -4.54 3.81 16.78
N GLY A 185 -3.22 3.88 16.56
CA GLY A 185 -2.24 4.05 17.63
C GLY A 185 -2.41 5.36 18.39
N ALA A 186 -2.64 6.46 17.68
CA ALA A 186 -2.90 7.77 18.27
C ALA A 186 -4.20 7.77 19.10
N ALA A 187 -5.27 7.15 18.59
CA ALA A 187 -6.51 7.00 19.35
C ALA A 187 -6.30 6.17 20.62
N VAL A 188 -5.60 5.03 20.53
CA VAL A 188 -5.29 4.17 21.69
C VAL A 188 -4.41 4.90 22.71
N LEU A 189 -3.44 5.71 22.27
CA LEU A 189 -2.62 6.54 23.16
C LEU A 189 -3.48 7.53 23.98
N SER A 190 -4.50 8.12 23.35
CA SER A 190 -5.43 9.06 23.97
C SER A 190 -6.44 8.42 24.93
N MET A 191 -6.61 7.09 24.89
CA MET A 191 -7.47 6.38 25.85
C MET A 191 -6.93 6.50 27.27
N SER A 192 -7.76 6.97 28.20
CA SER A 192 -7.40 7.06 29.62
C SER A 192 -7.57 5.75 30.38
N CYS A 193 -8.35 4.81 29.84
CA CYS A 193 -8.71 3.55 30.49
C CYS A 193 -8.49 2.35 29.56
N ALA A 194 -7.34 1.69 29.64
CA ALA A 194 -7.12 0.45 28.86
C ALA A 194 -6.11 -0.53 29.47
N GLY A 195 -5.61 -0.25 30.67
CA GLY A 195 -4.73 -1.15 31.43
C GLY A 195 -3.60 -1.75 30.58
N GLY A 196 -3.31 -3.05 30.77
CA GLY A 196 -2.29 -3.77 29.99
C GLY A 196 -2.65 -4.01 28.52
N MET A 197 -3.95 -4.06 28.18
CA MET A 197 -4.40 -4.25 26.79
C MET A 197 -3.97 -3.08 25.90
N LYS A 198 -3.93 -1.86 26.46
CA LYS A 198 -3.37 -0.67 25.82
C LYS A 198 -1.95 -0.91 25.32
N SER A 199 -1.09 -1.42 26.19
CA SER A 199 0.33 -1.64 25.89
C SER A 199 0.50 -2.66 24.77
N VAL A 200 -0.27 -3.76 24.79
CA VAL A 200 -0.22 -4.79 23.74
C VAL A 200 -0.66 -4.22 22.40
N ALA A 201 -1.77 -3.48 22.36
CA ALA A 201 -2.26 -2.83 21.14
C ALA A 201 -1.23 -1.83 20.58
N LEU A 202 -0.63 -1.00 21.44
CA LEU A 202 0.38 -0.03 21.02
C LEU A 202 1.64 -0.69 20.46
N TRP A 203 2.14 -1.74 21.09
CA TRP A 203 3.28 -2.50 20.56
C TRP A 203 2.96 -3.14 19.20
N GLY A 204 1.78 -3.77 19.07
CA GLY A 204 1.33 -4.36 17.81
C GLY A 204 1.21 -3.33 16.69
N LEU A 205 0.60 -2.17 16.97
CA LEU A 205 0.42 -1.08 16.02
C LEU A 205 1.77 -0.43 15.66
N ALA A 206 2.67 -0.25 16.62
CA ALA A 206 4.02 0.31 16.38
C ALA A 206 4.86 -0.61 15.48
N VAL A 207 4.87 -1.92 15.75
CA VAL A 207 5.58 -2.90 14.91
C VAL A 207 4.98 -2.93 13.50
N THR A 208 3.65 -2.88 13.39
CA THR A 208 2.95 -2.86 12.09
C THR A 208 3.27 -1.58 11.31
N ALA A 209 3.25 -0.42 11.97
CA ALA A 209 3.65 0.86 11.38
C ALA A 209 5.11 0.83 10.91
N LEU A 210 6.04 0.38 11.75
CA LEU A 210 7.46 0.32 11.40
C LEU A 210 7.73 -0.62 10.22
N THR A 211 7.17 -1.83 10.26
CA THR A 211 7.35 -2.81 9.19
C THR A 211 6.72 -2.33 7.88
N SER A 212 5.55 -1.67 7.92
CA SER A 212 4.92 -1.04 6.75
C SER A 212 5.76 0.09 6.17
N ALA A 213 6.37 0.95 6.99
CA ALA A 213 7.24 2.03 6.53
C ALA A 213 8.53 1.50 5.87
N LEU A 214 9.16 0.47 6.46
CA LEU A 214 10.37 -0.16 5.92
C LEU A 214 10.09 -0.85 4.58
N THR A 215 8.97 -1.57 4.49
CA THR A 215 8.55 -2.25 3.25
C THR A 215 8.13 -1.26 2.17
N ALA A 216 7.44 -0.17 2.52
CA ALA A 216 7.12 0.93 1.60
C ALA A 216 8.40 1.55 1.02
N SER A 217 9.36 1.87 1.89
CA SER A 217 10.67 2.43 1.52
C SER A 217 11.43 1.49 0.60
N HIS A 218 11.43 0.19 0.89
CA HIS A 218 12.05 -0.82 0.03
C HIS A 218 11.35 -0.90 -1.34
N CYS A 219 10.03 -0.92 -1.38
CA CYS A 219 9.25 -0.98 -2.62
C CYS A 219 9.48 0.26 -3.49
N LEU A 220 9.49 1.46 -2.89
CA LEU A 220 9.86 2.70 -3.56
C LEU A 220 11.31 2.67 -4.05
N GLY A 221 12.25 2.21 -3.23
CA GLY A 221 13.65 2.05 -3.61
C GLY A 221 13.80 1.16 -4.85
N VAL A 222 13.11 0.02 -4.90
CA VAL A 222 13.12 -0.89 -6.07
C VAL A 222 12.53 -0.24 -7.33
N LEU A 223 11.53 0.63 -7.19
CA LEU A 223 10.90 1.35 -8.31
C LEU A 223 11.77 2.49 -8.83
N LEU A 224 12.40 3.24 -7.91
CA LEU A 224 13.09 4.49 -8.19
C LEU A 224 14.57 4.30 -8.53
N LEU A 225 15.24 3.30 -7.96
CA LEU A 225 16.66 3.06 -8.22
C LEU A 225 16.86 2.47 -9.63
N PRO A 226 17.72 3.07 -10.46
CA PRO A 226 18.04 2.55 -11.77
C PRO A 226 18.77 1.21 -11.64
N GLN A 227 18.14 0.13 -12.10
CA GLN A 227 18.76 -1.20 -12.21
C GLN A 227 19.99 -1.21 -13.15
N ALA A 228 20.22 -0.12 -13.89
CA ALA A 228 21.40 0.08 -14.73
C ALA A 228 22.71 0.17 -13.94
N TYR A 229 22.69 0.56 -12.66
CA TYR A 229 23.91 0.76 -11.88
C TYR A 229 24.50 -0.53 -11.26
N ILE A 230 23.76 -1.64 -11.27
CA ILE A 230 24.22 -2.90 -10.65
C ILE A 230 24.99 -3.78 -11.66
N LYS A 231 24.90 -3.52 -12.97
CA LYS A 231 25.68 -4.22 -14.01
C LYS A 231 27.05 -3.56 -14.30
N ALA A 232 27.42 -2.51 -13.58
CA ALA A 232 28.67 -1.76 -13.76
C ALA A 232 29.60 -1.84 -12.53
N ARG A 233 29.64 -3.00 -11.87
CA ARG A 233 30.80 -3.39 -11.04
C ARG A 233 31.37 -4.68 -11.63
N PRO A 234 32.72 -4.73 -11.74
CA PRO A 234 33.47 -5.20 -12.91
C PRO A 234 33.29 -6.66 -13.27
#